data_AF-A0A1B9LKB7-F1
#
_entry.id   AF-A0A1B9LKB7-F1
#
_cell.length_a   1.000
_cell.length_b   1.000
_cell.length_c   1.000
_cell.angle_alpha   90.00
_cell.angle_beta   90.00
_cell.angle_gamma   90.00
#
_symmetry.space_group_name_H-M   'P 1'
#
loop_
_entity.id
_entity.type
_entity.pdbx_description
1 polymer ?
#
loop_
_entity_poly.entity_id
_entity_poly.type
_entity_poly.pdbx_seq_one_letter_code
_entity_poly.pdbx_strand_id
1 'polypeptide(L)'
;MKLLLLSNSKLPNKQYLEYALKPIKQFIGEKKHAIFVPYAGVTQSWDDYTTKVQSALASLSIEITGIHTLAEPINAIEQTEIIIVGGGNTYNLLKQCRENKIIEAIQQKVKQNGLYIGWSAGANLACPTICTTNDMPIVDPKGFDSLNLIDYQINPHYTNALPQGHQGETRDDRIAEFLVAQPNYQVIGLPEGDWLVVENGQSQLHGSKPAFRFKSDHSKEELPVGSQF
;
A
#
# COMPACT_ATOMS: atom_id res chain seq x y z
N MET A 1 -0.08 1.79 -16.51
CA MET A 1 0.11 1.38 -15.11
C MET A 1 -1.25 1.25 -14.44
N LYS A 2 -1.45 0.22 -13.61
CA LYS A 2 -2.68 -0.02 -12.85
C LYS A 2 -2.34 -0.39 -11.39
N LEU A 3 -2.89 0.33 -10.42
CA LEU A 3 -2.67 0.09 -8.98
C LEU A 3 -4.00 0.00 -8.22
N LEU A 4 -4.06 -0.87 -7.22
CA LEU A 4 -5.10 -0.92 -6.20
C LEU A 4 -4.46 -0.75 -4.83
N LEU A 5 -4.66 0.40 -4.20
CA LEU A 5 -3.97 0.81 -2.97
C LEU A 5 -4.99 0.95 -1.83
N LEU A 6 -5.06 -0.07 -0.98
CA LEU A 6 -6.01 -0.11 0.14
C LEU A 6 -5.42 0.47 1.41
N SER A 7 -6.22 1.18 2.19
CA SER A 7 -5.75 1.74 3.46
C SER A 7 -5.38 0.65 4.48
N ASN A 8 -6.22 -0.38 4.61
CA ASN A 8 -6.09 -1.42 5.63
C ASN A 8 -6.54 -2.79 5.11
N SER A 9 -6.32 -3.87 5.88
CA SER A 9 -6.66 -5.22 5.44
C SER A 9 -7.99 -5.76 5.97
N LYS A 10 -8.62 -5.10 6.95
CA LYS A 10 -9.77 -5.66 7.69
C LYS A 10 -10.67 -4.56 8.25
N LEU A 11 -11.96 -4.64 7.97
CA LEU A 11 -12.97 -3.81 8.61
C LEU A 11 -13.45 -4.41 9.95
N PRO A 12 -14.02 -3.60 10.86
CA PRO A 12 -14.68 -4.11 12.05
C PRO A 12 -15.70 -5.21 11.72
N ASN A 13 -15.66 -6.32 12.47
CA ASN A 13 -16.57 -7.47 12.32
C ASN A 13 -16.53 -8.16 10.94
N LYS A 14 -15.50 -7.93 10.12
CA LYS A 14 -15.29 -8.58 8.82
C LYS A 14 -14.09 -9.50 8.84
N GLN A 15 -14.03 -10.47 7.93
CA GLN A 15 -12.86 -11.31 7.74
C GLN A 15 -11.73 -10.54 7.03
N TYR A 16 -10.52 -11.09 7.11
CA TYR A 16 -9.35 -10.52 6.44
C TYR A 16 -9.57 -10.39 4.93
N LEU A 17 -9.35 -9.20 4.38
CA LEU A 17 -9.60 -8.80 2.98
C LEU A 17 -11.04 -9.00 2.47
N GLU A 18 -12.01 -9.34 3.32
CA GLU A 18 -13.40 -9.60 2.89
C GLU A 18 -13.98 -8.43 2.09
N TYR A 19 -13.80 -7.20 2.59
CA TYR A 19 -14.31 -5.99 1.95
C TYR A 19 -13.61 -5.68 0.61
N ALA A 20 -12.37 -6.17 0.46
CA ALA A 20 -11.51 -5.94 -0.69
C ALA A 20 -11.74 -6.98 -1.81
N LEU A 21 -12.43 -8.09 -1.54
CA LEU A 21 -12.63 -9.17 -2.52
C LEU A 21 -13.27 -8.68 -3.82
N LYS A 22 -14.36 -7.92 -3.72
CA LYS A 22 -15.05 -7.40 -4.90
C LYS A 22 -14.18 -6.38 -5.68
N PRO A 23 -13.59 -5.37 -5.04
CA PRO A 23 -12.63 -4.47 -5.69
C PRO A 23 -11.46 -5.20 -6.36
N ILE A 24 -10.83 -6.15 -5.66
CA ILE A 24 -9.71 -6.94 -6.21
C ILE A 24 -10.18 -7.73 -7.43
N LYS A 25 -11.32 -8.44 -7.36
CA LYS A 25 -11.87 -9.20 -8.49
C LYS A 25 -12.09 -8.32 -9.72
N GLN A 26 -12.68 -7.15 -9.54
CA GLN A 26 -12.91 -6.20 -10.63
C GLN A 26 -11.59 -5.67 -11.22
N PHE A 27 -10.62 -5.39 -10.35
CA PHE A 27 -9.32 -4.85 -10.74
C PHE A 27 -8.45 -5.85 -11.50
N ILE A 28 -8.43 -7.12 -11.09
CA ILE A 28 -7.59 -8.17 -11.71
C ILE A 28 -8.15 -8.66 -13.06
N GLY A 29 -9.47 -8.57 -13.26
CA GLY A 29 -10.13 -9.10 -14.45
C GLY A 29 -9.91 -10.61 -14.58
N GLU A 30 -9.29 -11.03 -15.68
CA GLU A 30 -9.05 -12.45 -16.01
C GLU A 30 -7.65 -12.94 -15.64
N LYS A 31 -6.79 -12.07 -15.07
CA LYS A 31 -5.42 -12.43 -14.68
C LYS A 31 -5.41 -13.45 -13.57
N LYS A 32 -4.49 -14.41 -13.63
CA LYS A 32 -4.47 -15.57 -12.73
C LYS A 32 -3.23 -15.66 -11.88
N HIS A 33 -2.08 -15.25 -12.39
CA HIS A 33 -0.80 -15.52 -11.70
C HIS A 33 -0.36 -14.29 -10.90
N ALA A 34 -0.15 -14.50 -9.61
CA ALA A 34 0.24 -13.45 -8.68
C ALA A 34 1.48 -13.83 -7.87
N ILE A 35 2.40 -12.88 -7.72
CA ILE A 35 3.48 -12.96 -6.75
C ILE A 35 3.10 -12.15 -5.52
N PHE A 36 3.19 -12.77 -4.34
CA PHE A 36 2.98 -12.11 -3.06
C PHE A 36 4.30 -11.73 -2.41
N VAL A 37 4.41 -10.48 -1.96
CA VAL A 37 5.54 -9.92 -1.23
C VAL A 37 5.16 -9.84 0.26
N PRO A 38 5.62 -10.80 1.10
CA PRO A 38 5.16 -10.95 2.49
C PRO A 38 6.03 -10.16 3.50
N TYR A 39 7.07 -9.47 3.04
CA TYR A 39 8.14 -8.96 3.90
C TYR A 39 7.71 -7.94 4.96
N ALA A 40 6.52 -7.34 4.84
CA ALA A 40 5.97 -6.51 5.90
C ALA A 40 5.61 -7.32 7.17
N GLY A 41 5.36 -8.63 7.04
CA GLY A 41 5.05 -9.51 8.16
C GLY A 41 6.26 -9.71 9.09
N VAL A 42 6.08 -9.39 10.37
CA VAL A 42 7.12 -9.51 11.42
C VAL A 42 6.75 -10.56 12.47
N THR A 43 5.49 -10.62 12.91
CA THR A 43 5.03 -11.49 14.02
C THR A 43 4.43 -12.82 13.57
N GLN A 44 4.47 -13.12 12.27
CA GLN A 44 4.08 -14.39 11.67
C GLN A 44 5.13 -14.75 10.60
N SER A 45 5.27 -16.03 10.28
CA SER A 45 6.16 -16.44 9.19
C SER A 45 5.62 -15.93 7.84
N TRP A 46 6.51 -15.80 6.86
CA TRP A 46 6.11 -15.41 5.50
C TRP A 46 5.32 -16.52 4.79
N ASP A 47 5.53 -17.79 5.16
CA ASP A 47 4.72 -18.93 4.68
C ASP A 47 3.29 -18.86 5.21
N ASP A 48 3.12 -18.61 6.52
CA ASP A 48 1.80 -18.42 7.13
C ASP A 48 1.10 -17.21 6.53
N TYR A 49 1.84 -16.12 6.29
CA TYR A 49 1.26 -14.94 5.68
C TYR A 49 0.79 -15.20 4.25
N THR A 50 1.61 -15.89 3.45
CA THR A 50 1.26 -16.29 2.08
C THR A 50 0.01 -17.17 2.08
N THR A 51 -0.03 -18.19 2.95
CA THR A 51 -1.18 -19.10 3.12
C THR A 51 -2.46 -18.36 3.51
N LYS A 52 -2.34 -17.36 4.39
CA LYS A 52 -3.46 -16.50 4.80
C LYS A 52 -4.00 -15.68 3.63
N VAL A 53 -3.13 -15.12 2.78
CA VAL A 53 -3.55 -14.35 1.60
C VAL A 53 -4.18 -15.26 0.54
N GLN A 54 -3.60 -16.43 0.27
CA GLN A 54 -4.19 -17.46 -0.58
C GLN A 54 -5.60 -17.83 -0.12
N SER A 55 -5.77 -18.11 1.18
CA SER A 55 -7.06 -18.49 1.75
C SER A 55 -8.09 -17.36 1.63
N ALA A 56 -7.68 -16.11 1.90
CA ALA A 56 -8.57 -14.96 1.79
C ALA A 56 -9.05 -14.72 0.35
N LEU A 57 -8.17 -14.93 -0.64
CA LEU A 57 -8.46 -14.65 -2.06
C LEU A 57 -8.85 -15.89 -2.86
N ALA A 58 -9.07 -17.04 -2.23
CA ALA A 58 -9.34 -18.32 -2.89
C ALA A 58 -10.55 -18.26 -3.87
N SER A 59 -11.57 -17.46 -3.55
CA SER A 59 -12.76 -17.28 -4.40
C SER A 59 -12.51 -16.51 -5.70
N LEU A 60 -11.31 -15.93 -5.85
CA LEU A 60 -10.90 -15.19 -7.05
C LEU A 60 -10.19 -16.08 -8.08
N SER A 61 -9.90 -17.34 -7.73
CA SER A 61 -9.24 -18.31 -8.63
C SER A 61 -7.90 -17.81 -9.19
N ILE A 62 -7.14 -17.09 -8.37
CA ILE A 62 -5.77 -16.67 -8.66
C ILE A 62 -4.76 -17.61 -7.99
N GLU A 63 -3.67 -17.89 -8.69
CA GLU A 63 -2.52 -18.64 -8.20
C GLU A 63 -1.54 -17.65 -7.57
N ILE A 64 -1.38 -17.74 -6.24
CA ILE A 64 -0.52 -16.83 -5.48
C ILE A 64 0.72 -17.58 -5.01
N THR A 65 1.90 -17.09 -5.37
CA THR A 65 3.19 -17.64 -4.88
C THR A 65 3.91 -16.59 -4.04
N GLY A 66 4.32 -16.97 -2.83
CA GLY A 66 5.14 -16.11 -1.97
C GLY A 66 6.54 -15.95 -2.55
N ILE A 67 6.98 -14.71 -2.79
CA ILE A 67 8.26 -14.44 -3.45
C ILE A 67 9.47 -14.98 -2.69
N HIS A 68 9.35 -15.11 -1.37
CA HIS A 68 10.43 -15.58 -0.49
C HIS A 68 10.75 -17.06 -0.64
N THR A 69 9.90 -17.84 -1.33
CA THR A 69 10.16 -19.27 -1.61
C THR A 69 10.88 -19.48 -2.95
N LEU A 70 11.10 -18.42 -3.72
CA LEU A 70 11.62 -18.49 -5.08
C LEU A 70 13.13 -18.26 -5.11
N ALA A 71 13.85 -19.11 -5.83
CA ALA A 71 15.28 -18.94 -6.06
C ALA A 71 15.58 -17.72 -6.94
N GLU A 72 14.71 -17.41 -7.90
CA GLU A 72 14.85 -16.32 -8.88
C GLU A 72 13.70 -15.31 -8.74
N PRO A 73 13.67 -14.49 -7.66
CA PRO A 73 12.55 -13.61 -7.35
C PRO A 73 12.35 -12.50 -8.40
N ILE A 74 13.42 -12.01 -9.03
CA ILE A 74 13.36 -10.99 -10.09
C ILE A 74 12.64 -11.56 -11.32
N ASN A 75 13.07 -12.72 -11.81
CA ASN A 75 12.42 -13.38 -12.95
C ASN A 75 10.94 -13.69 -12.66
N ALA A 76 10.61 -14.10 -11.43
CA ALA A 76 9.22 -14.34 -11.05
C ALA A 76 8.34 -13.07 -11.15
N ILE A 77 8.87 -11.90 -10.74
CA ILE A 77 8.20 -10.61 -10.90
C ILE A 77 8.03 -10.26 -12.39
N GLU A 78 9.05 -10.48 -13.21
CA GLU A 78 8.98 -10.19 -14.64
C GLU A 78 7.90 -11.01 -15.36
N GLN A 79 7.69 -12.26 -14.95
CA GLN A 79 6.74 -13.18 -15.59
C GLN A 79 5.31 -13.13 -15.01
N THR A 80 5.11 -12.62 -13.80
CA THR A 80 3.78 -12.63 -13.16
C THR A 80 2.78 -11.68 -13.83
N GLU A 81 1.50 -11.74 -13.51
CA GLU A 81 0.51 -10.77 -13.99
C GLU A 81 0.17 -9.73 -12.92
N ILE A 82 0.29 -10.13 -11.65
CA ILE A 82 -0.15 -9.39 -10.49
C ILE A 82 0.93 -9.43 -9.41
N ILE A 83 1.27 -8.28 -8.85
CA ILE A 83 2.14 -8.15 -7.68
C ILE A 83 1.25 -7.74 -6.51
N ILE A 84 1.24 -8.57 -5.47
CA ILE A 84 0.47 -8.34 -4.25
C ILE A 84 1.45 -8.04 -3.12
N VAL A 85 1.30 -6.91 -2.44
CA VAL A 85 2.19 -6.49 -1.34
C VAL A 85 1.42 -6.39 -0.03
N GLY A 86 1.89 -7.15 0.96
CA GLY A 86 1.26 -7.26 2.27
C GLY A 86 1.39 -6.03 3.15
N GLY A 87 0.58 -6.02 4.21
CA GLY A 87 0.63 -5.06 5.31
C GLY A 87 1.48 -5.61 6.47
N GLY A 88 1.85 -4.74 7.40
CA GLY A 88 2.77 -5.06 8.49
C GLY A 88 3.69 -3.87 8.72
N ASN A 89 4.98 -4.09 8.97
CA ASN A 89 5.93 -2.99 9.15
C ASN A 89 6.55 -2.55 7.82
N THR A 90 6.33 -1.28 7.46
CA THR A 90 6.78 -0.64 6.21
C THR A 90 8.30 -0.53 6.11
N TYR A 91 9.00 -0.29 7.22
CA TYR A 91 10.46 -0.23 7.22
C TYR A 91 11.08 -1.60 6.92
N ASN A 92 10.56 -2.67 7.53
CA ASN A 92 11.00 -4.04 7.25
C ASN A 92 10.66 -4.45 5.81
N LEU A 93 9.46 -4.10 5.32
CA LEU A 93 9.07 -4.31 3.92
C LEU A 93 10.08 -3.67 2.97
N LEU A 94 10.36 -2.38 3.12
CA LEU A 94 11.28 -1.66 2.24
C LEU A 94 12.71 -2.21 2.32
N LYS A 95 13.19 -2.49 3.54
CA LYS A 95 14.50 -3.09 3.77
C LYS A 95 14.67 -4.39 2.99
N GLN A 96 13.71 -5.32 3.15
CA GLN A 96 13.75 -6.61 2.48
C GLN A 96 13.60 -6.48 0.97
N CYS A 97 12.72 -5.60 0.47
CA CYS A 97 12.62 -5.38 -0.97
C CYS A 97 13.93 -4.85 -1.57
N ARG A 98 14.65 -3.98 -0.85
CA ARG A 98 15.95 -3.44 -1.27
C ARG A 98 17.05 -4.51 -1.20
N GLU A 99 17.14 -5.26 -0.12
CA GLU A 99 18.15 -6.34 0.04
C GLU A 99 17.97 -7.47 -0.97
N ASN A 100 16.72 -7.81 -1.31
CA ASN A 100 16.40 -8.78 -2.36
C ASN A 100 16.42 -8.18 -3.78
N LYS A 101 16.75 -6.89 -3.93
CA LYS A 101 16.87 -6.18 -5.21
C LYS A 101 15.61 -6.25 -6.10
N ILE A 102 14.42 -6.28 -5.49
CA ILE A 102 13.16 -6.41 -6.23
C ILE A 102 12.46 -5.07 -6.53
N ILE A 103 12.97 -3.95 -6.00
CA ILE A 103 12.37 -2.61 -6.20
C ILE A 103 12.24 -2.27 -7.70
N GLU A 104 13.35 -2.34 -8.44
CA GLU A 104 13.36 -2.02 -9.87
C GLU A 104 12.52 -3.01 -10.68
N ALA A 105 12.58 -4.30 -10.34
CA ALA A 105 11.78 -5.34 -11.00
C ALA A 105 10.27 -5.05 -10.87
N ILE A 106 9.80 -4.71 -9.67
CA ILE A 106 8.41 -4.32 -9.43
C ILE A 106 8.05 -3.07 -10.24
N GLN A 107 8.90 -2.04 -10.19
CA GLN A 107 8.68 -0.80 -10.95
C GLN A 107 8.51 -1.06 -12.45
N GLN A 108 9.43 -1.81 -13.05
CA GLN A 108 9.37 -2.12 -14.48
C GLN A 108 8.15 -2.95 -14.82
N LYS A 109 7.85 -3.97 -14.01
CA LYS A 109 6.69 -4.82 -14.24
C LYS A 109 5.39 -4.04 -14.25
N VAL A 110 5.20 -3.16 -13.28
CA VAL A 110 3.99 -2.34 -13.15
C VAL A 110 3.88 -1.29 -14.26
N LYS A 111 5.00 -0.73 -14.72
CA LYS A 111 5.05 0.15 -15.91
C LYS A 111 4.66 -0.61 -17.19
N GLN A 112 5.05 -1.87 -17.30
CA GLN A 112 4.77 -2.77 -18.43
C GLN A 112 3.47 -3.57 -18.26
N ASN A 113 2.39 -2.90 -17.83
CA ASN A 113 1.03 -3.46 -17.70
C ASN A 113 0.81 -4.52 -16.60
N GLY A 114 1.79 -4.77 -15.72
CA GLY A 114 1.58 -5.52 -14.49
C GLY A 114 0.61 -4.81 -13.55
N LEU A 115 -0.18 -5.59 -12.81
CA LEU A 115 -1.06 -5.05 -11.78
C LEU A 115 -0.33 -4.99 -10.45
N TYR A 116 -0.52 -3.92 -9.70
CA TYR A 116 -0.05 -3.81 -8.31
C TYR A 116 -1.25 -3.75 -7.37
N ILE A 117 -1.23 -4.55 -6.32
CA ILE A 117 -2.20 -4.51 -5.23
C ILE A 117 -1.42 -4.39 -3.92
N GLY A 118 -1.67 -3.34 -3.14
CA GLY A 118 -1.02 -3.15 -1.85
C GLY A 118 -2.01 -2.66 -0.81
N TRP A 119 -1.89 -3.14 0.43
CA TRP A 119 -2.67 -2.61 1.55
C TRP A 119 -1.77 -2.17 2.69
N SER A 120 -2.14 -1.07 3.37
CA SER A 120 -1.37 -0.54 4.51
C SER A 120 0.09 -0.26 4.11
N ALA A 121 1.08 -0.97 4.67
CA ALA A 121 2.48 -0.90 4.26
C ALA A 121 2.68 -1.09 2.74
N GLY A 122 1.91 -1.97 2.10
CA GLY A 122 1.95 -2.12 0.64
C GLY A 122 1.44 -0.90 -0.13
N ALA A 123 0.53 -0.10 0.45
CA ALA A 123 0.13 1.17 -0.14
C ALA A 123 1.23 2.24 0.05
N ASN A 124 1.91 2.27 1.21
CA ASN A 124 3.08 3.12 1.39
C ASN A 124 4.20 2.79 0.40
N LEU A 125 4.49 1.51 0.17
CA LEU A 125 5.59 1.10 -0.73
C LEU A 125 5.39 1.59 -2.17
N ALA A 126 4.14 1.78 -2.63
CA ALA A 126 3.84 2.31 -3.96
C ALA A 126 4.18 3.81 -4.12
N CYS A 127 4.29 4.56 -3.02
CA CYS A 127 4.56 5.99 -3.01
C CYS A 127 6.02 6.31 -3.41
N PRO A 128 6.39 7.59 -3.59
CA PRO A 128 7.79 8.00 -3.82
C PRO A 128 8.71 7.62 -2.67
N THR A 129 8.24 7.77 -1.42
CA THR A 129 8.96 7.36 -0.21
C THR A 129 8.00 6.74 0.79
N ILE A 130 8.53 6.16 1.87
CA ILE A 130 7.72 5.66 2.99
C ILE A 130 7.50 6.69 4.11
N CYS A 131 7.84 7.97 3.89
CA CYS A 131 7.89 9.00 4.94
C CYS A 131 6.54 9.30 5.62
N THR A 132 5.42 8.90 5.02
CA THR A 132 4.07 9.06 5.58
C THR A 132 3.50 7.76 6.16
N THR A 133 4.34 6.75 6.40
CA THR A 133 3.95 5.57 7.19
C THR A 133 3.70 5.94 8.65
N ASN A 134 2.82 5.19 9.32
CA ASN A 134 2.59 5.32 10.76
C ASN A 134 3.43 4.34 11.59
N ASP A 135 4.24 3.52 10.91
CA ASP A 135 4.98 2.45 11.54
C ASP A 135 6.15 2.97 12.36
N MET A 136 6.48 2.22 13.40
CA MET A 136 7.72 2.42 14.15
C MET A 136 8.93 1.99 13.30
N PRO A 137 10.04 2.76 13.27
CA PRO A 137 11.25 2.43 12.52
C PRO A 137 12.07 1.32 13.22
N ILE A 138 11.55 0.09 13.22
CA ILE A 138 12.16 -1.05 13.92
C ILE A 138 13.45 -1.58 13.26
N VAL A 139 13.68 -1.23 11.99
CA VAL A 139 14.89 -1.55 11.21
C VAL A 139 15.23 -0.39 10.30
N ASP A 140 16.51 -0.26 9.95
CA ASP A 140 16.98 0.73 8.96
C ASP A 140 16.86 0.17 7.53
N PRO A 141 16.01 0.74 6.67
CA PRO A 141 15.85 0.28 5.29
C PRO A 141 17.00 0.70 4.38
N LYS A 142 17.95 1.54 4.82
CA LYS A 142 19.02 2.13 4.00
C LYS A 142 18.51 3.13 2.95
N GLY A 143 17.60 4.01 3.37
CA GLY A 143 16.94 5.00 2.52
C GLY A 143 15.42 4.85 2.54
N PHE A 144 14.70 5.96 2.38
CA PHE A 144 13.23 5.99 2.44
C PHE A 144 12.56 6.02 1.07
N ASP A 145 13.32 6.21 -0.01
CA ASP A 145 12.85 6.02 -1.38
C ASP A 145 12.24 4.64 -1.55
N SER A 146 11.09 4.57 -2.22
CA SER A 146 10.32 3.34 -2.46
C SER A 146 10.00 3.16 -3.94
N LEU A 147 8.85 2.59 -4.30
CA LEU A 147 8.60 2.20 -5.69
C LEU A 147 8.31 3.39 -6.60
N ASN A 148 7.90 4.55 -6.08
CA ASN A 148 7.63 5.74 -6.89
C ASN A 148 6.69 5.44 -8.08
N LEU A 149 5.61 4.69 -7.80
CA LEU A 149 4.59 4.34 -8.79
C LEU A 149 3.54 5.46 -8.91
N ILE A 150 3.34 6.24 -7.85
CA ILE A 150 2.51 7.45 -7.83
C ILE A 150 3.39 8.65 -7.42
N ASP A 151 2.91 9.86 -7.71
CA ASP A 151 3.64 11.13 -7.48
C ASP A 151 3.20 11.87 -6.19
N TYR A 152 2.34 11.24 -5.39
CA TYR A 152 1.91 11.72 -4.08
C TYR A 152 2.18 10.69 -2.98
N GLN A 153 2.10 11.16 -1.73
CA GLN A 153 2.25 10.32 -0.56
C GLN A 153 0.90 9.83 -0.05
N ILE A 154 0.85 8.62 0.50
CA ILE A 154 -0.32 8.09 1.19
C ILE A 154 -0.01 7.98 2.67
N ASN A 155 -0.86 8.55 3.53
CA ASN A 155 -0.93 8.18 4.94
C ASN A 155 -2.09 7.20 5.12
N PRO A 156 -1.84 5.87 5.14
CA PRO A 156 -2.89 4.89 5.36
C PRO A 156 -3.36 4.94 6.82
N HIS A 157 -4.47 4.27 7.13
CA HIS A 157 -5.08 4.30 8.46
C HIS A 157 -5.28 5.73 8.98
N TYR A 158 -5.64 6.65 8.09
CA TYR A 158 -5.75 8.06 8.47
C TYR A 158 -6.90 8.24 9.46
N THR A 159 -6.57 8.88 10.58
CA THR A 159 -7.50 9.42 11.57
C THR A 159 -6.80 10.56 12.27
N ASN A 160 -7.51 11.64 12.55
CA ASN A 160 -7.00 12.72 13.39
C ASN A 160 -7.45 12.59 14.86
N ALA A 161 -8.17 11.51 15.19
CA ALA A 161 -8.59 11.25 16.55
C ALA A 161 -7.40 10.79 17.42
N LEU A 162 -7.38 11.26 18.67
CA LEU A 162 -6.43 10.87 19.69
C LEU A 162 -7.15 10.24 20.90
N PRO A 163 -6.47 9.41 21.70
CA PRO A 163 -6.98 8.98 22.99
C PRO A 163 -7.31 10.19 23.88
N GLN A 164 -8.31 10.06 24.76
CA GLN A 164 -8.69 11.13 25.67
C GLN A 164 -7.50 11.56 26.55
N GLY A 165 -7.19 12.85 26.56
CA GLY A 165 -6.09 13.42 27.34
C GLY A 165 -4.69 13.23 26.74
N HIS A 166 -4.58 12.64 25.54
CA HIS A 166 -3.30 12.55 24.85
C HIS A 166 -2.82 13.94 24.41
N GLN A 167 -1.53 14.24 24.66
CA GLN A 167 -0.91 15.55 24.37
C GLN A 167 0.13 15.49 23.25
N GLY A 168 0.39 14.30 22.70
CA GLY A 168 1.26 14.15 21.53
C GLY A 168 0.63 14.71 20.26
N GLU A 169 1.44 14.83 19.23
CA GLU A 169 1.05 15.42 17.95
C GLU A 169 -0.09 14.61 17.30
N THR A 170 -1.08 15.33 16.77
CA THR A 170 -2.15 14.75 15.97
C THR A 170 -1.60 14.21 14.65
N ARG A 171 -2.44 13.51 13.87
CA ARG A 171 -1.98 13.05 12.54
C ARG A 171 -1.75 14.24 11.60
N ASP A 172 -2.61 15.24 11.67
CA ASP A 172 -2.49 16.45 10.86
C ASP A 172 -1.20 17.21 11.18
N ASP A 173 -0.82 17.31 12.47
CA ASP A 173 0.44 17.96 12.88
C ASP A 173 1.66 17.26 12.25
N ARG A 174 1.72 15.93 12.33
CA ARG A 174 2.84 15.14 11.75
C ARG A 174 2.90 15.27 10.23
N ILE A 175 1.74 15.31 9.56
CA ILE A 175 1.66 15.54 8.12
C ILE A 175 2.14 16.95 7.77
N ALA A 176 1.78 17.95 8.58
CA ALA A 176 2.24 19.33 8.39
C ALA A 176 3.77 19.44 8.51
N GLU A 177 4.39 18.78 9.51
CA GLU A 177 5.85 18.72 9.62
C GLU A 177 6.50 18.12 8.36
N PHE A 178 5.96 17.01 7.86
CA PHE A 178 6.44 16.40 6.62
C PHE A 178 6.34 17.37 5.45
N LEU A 179 5.24 18.10 5.30
CA LEU A 179 5.02 19.05 4.20
C LEU A 179 5.87 20.32 4.32
N VAL A 180 6.27 20.72 5.53
CA VAL A 180 7.29 21.76 5.73
C VAL A 180 8.66 21.26 5.23
N ALA A 181 9.03 20.02 5.57
CA ALA A 181 10.31 19.44 5.18
C ALA A 181 10.37 19.03 3.69
N GLN A 182 9.22 18.70 3.10
CA GLN A 182 9.08 18.16 1.74
C GLN A 182 7.92 18.86 0.99
N PRO A 183 8.04 20.16 0.69
CA PRO A 183 6.93 20.99 0.22
C PRO A 183 6.42 20.65 -1.18
N ASN A 184 7.17 19.86 -1.95
CA ASN A 184 6.79 19.46 -3.30
C ASN A 184 5.82 18.28 -3.35
N TYR A 185 5.59 17.59 -2.23
CA TYR A 185 4.61 16.51 -2.17
C TYR A 185 3.24 17.00 -1.70
N GLN A 186 2.21 16.27 -2.11
CA GLN A 186 0.92 16.25 -1.43
C GLN A 186 0.76 14.93 -0.67
N VAL A 187 0.01 14.95 0.44
CA VAL A 187 -0.30 13.76 1.22
C VAL A 187 -1.80 13.46 1.13
N ILE A 188 -2.13 12.22 0.82
CA ILE A 188 -3.50 11.68 0.89
C ILE A 188 -3.65 10.92 2.21
N GLY A 189 -4.33 11.54 3.17
CA GLY A 189 -4.82 10.86 4.37
C GLY A 189 -5.96 9.93 4.01
N LEU A 190 -5.65 8.64 3.87
CA LEU A 190 -6.58 7.61 3.40
C LEU A 190 -7.17 6.83 4.59
N PRO A 191 -8.45 7.00 4.95
CA PRO A 191 -9.05 6.34 6.11
C PRO A 191 -9.15 4.82 5.95
N GLU A 192 -9.29 4.12 7.07
CA GLU A 192 -9.60 2.69 7.03
C GLU A 192 -10.96 2.40 6.38
N GLY A 193 -10.97 1.39 5.50
CA GLY A 193 -12.11 0.98 4.68
C GLY A 193 -12.09 1.53 3.26
N ASP A 194 -11.23 2.51 3.00
CA ASP A 194 -11.14 3.18 1.71
C ASP A 194 -9.91 2.71 0.93
N TRP A 195 -9.94 2.92 -0.38
CA TRP A 195 -8.86 2.55 -1.29
C TRP A 195 -8.80 3.48 -2.49
N LEU A 196 -7.65 3.50 -3.14
CA LEU A 196 -7.44 4.19 -4.41
C LEU A 196 -7.31 3.16 -5.53
N VAL A 197 -8.00 3.41 -6.64
CA VAL A 197 -7.73 2.76 -7.92
C VAL A 197 -6.98 3.75 -8.78
N VAL A 198 -5.78 3.39 -9.23
CA VAL A 198 -4.94 4.23 -10.08
C VAL A 198 -4.85 3.60 -11.46
N GLU A 199 -5.32 4.31 -12.48
CA GLU A 199 -5.26 3.87 -13.87
C GLU A 199 -4.79 5.03 -14.75
N ASN A 200 -3.78 4.78 -15.58
CA ASN A 200 -3.26 5.78 -16.53
C ASN A 200 -2.86 7.14 -15.91
N GLY A 201 -2.34 7.10 -14.68
CA GLY A 201 -1.91 8.28 -13.95
C GLY A 201 -3.03 9.04 -13.23
N GLN A 202 -4.28 8.59 -13.34
CA GLN A 202 -5.42 9.15 -12.62
C GLN A 202 -5.80 8.23 -11.45
N SER A 203 -6.03 8.81 -10.29
CA SER A 203 -6.40 8.13 -9.06
C SER A 203 -7.86 8.41 -8.74
N GLN A 204 -8.63 7.37 -8.46
CA GLN A 204 -10.02 7.49 -8.01
C GLN A 204 -10.17 6.98 -6.58
N LEU A 205 -10.82 7.76 -5.73
CA LEU A 205 -11.16 7.36 -4.36
C LEU A 205 -12.40 6.46 -4.35
N HIS A 206 -12.29 5.34 -3.65
CA HIS A 206 -13.39 4.44 -3.37
C HIS A 206 -13.43 4.11 -1.88
N GLY A 207 -14.60 3.69 -1.38
CA GLY A 207 -14.78 3.37 0.03
C GLY A 207 -16.10 3.91 0.55
N SER A 208 -16.13 4.22 1.84
CA SER A 208 -17.33 4.75 2.51
C SER A 208 -17.08 6.07 3.24
N LYS A 209 -15.83 6.51 3.37
CA LYS A 209 -15.48 7.77 4.01
C LYS A 209 -14.77 8.70 3.02
N PRO A 210 -14.78 10.01 3.27
CA PRO A 210 -13.93 10.92 2.52
C PRO A 210 -12.46 10.75 2.93
N ALA A 211 -11.56 10.88 1.97
CA ALA A 211 -10.13 11.06 2.24
C ALA A 211 -9.80 12.55 2.41
N PHE A 212 -8.57 12.86 2.79
CA PHE A 212 -8.11 14.24 2.92
C PHE A 212 -6.81 14.45 2.14
N ARG A 213 -6.74 15.52 1.35
CA ARG A 213 -5.52 15.96 0.69
C ARG A 213 -4.90 17.11 1.48
N PHE A 214 -3.62 16.95 1.79
CA PHE A 214 -2.80 17.95 2.47
C PHE A 214 -1.72 18.48 1.54
N LYS A 215 -1.45 19.79 1.59
CA LYS A 215 -0.41 20.48 0.82
C LYS A 215 0.44 21.39 1.72
N SER A 216 1.57 21.86 1.19
CA SER A 216 2.55 22.68 1.92
C SER A 216 2.03 24.04 2.39
N ASP A 217 0.92 24.52 1.85
CA ASP A 217 0.22 25.72 2.30
C ASP A 217 -0.70 25.47 3.51
N HIS A 218 -0.59 24.30 4.14
CA HIS A 218 -1.44 23.80 5.23
C HIS A 218 -2.92 23.63 4.85
N SER A 219 -3.24 23.66 3.56
CA SER A 219 -4.59 23.32 3.10
C SER A 219 -4.90 21.85 3.39
N LYS A 220 -6.12 21.61 3.86
CA LYS A 220 -6.72 20.29 4.08
C LYS A 220 -8.02 20.24 3.29
N GLU A 221 -7.96 19.64 2.11
CA GLU A 221 -9.09 19.46 1.21
C GLU A 221 -9.75 18.10 1.48
N GLU A 222 -11.05 18.08 1.74
CA GLU A 222 -11.81 16.84 1.79
C GLU A 222 -12.02 16.31 0.37
N LEU A 223 -11.75 15.01 0.17
CA LEU A 223 -11.98 14.30 -1.07
C LEU A 223 -13.16 13.32 -0.87
N PRO A 224 -14.37 13.65 -1.36
CA PRO A 224 -15.50 12.73 -1.32
C PRO A 224 -15.23 11.44 -2.10
N VAL A 225 -15.88 10.34 -1.71
CA VAL A 225 -15.84 9.08 -2.48
C VAL A 225 -16.23 9.34 -3.94
N GLY A 226 -15.46 8.80 -4.88
CA GLY A 226 -15.61 9.02 -6.32
C GLY A 226 -14.73 10.15 -6.87
N SER A 227 -14.11 10.97 -6.02
CA SER A 227 -13.15 12.00 -6.43
C SER A 227 -12.04 11.40 -7.28
N GLN A 228 -11.68 12.11 -8.36
CA GLN A 228 -10.58 11.77 -9.25
C GLN A 228 -9.49 12.82 -9.16
N PHE A 229 -8.23 12.39 -9.13
CA PHE A 229 -7.08 13.29 -9.04
C PHE A 229 -5.78 12.69 -9.54
#